data_AF-A0A3C0UCX8-F1
#
_entry.id   AF-A0A3C0UCX8-F1
#
_cell.length_a   1.000
_cell.length_b   1.000
_cell.length_c   1.000
_cell.angle_alpha   90.00
_cell.angle_beta   90.00
_cell.angle_gamma   90.00
#
_symmetry.space_group_name_H-M   'P 1'
#
loop_
_entity.id
_entity.type
_entity.pdbx_description
1 polymer ?
#
loop_
_entity_poly.entity_id
_entity_poly.type
_entity_poly.pdbx_seq_one_letter_code
_entity_poly.pdbx_strand_id
1 'polypeptide(L)'
;MNNTLAESIVSLMNNVCIMVIAYAMSHSKYYLEWLDEKRNIKNKLFLAIIFGLFSLYAAAAGSVANVRVLGPMLGGLVGGPSVGIGASFFGGIYRFLDLRYAGASEMALSALLATFLAGLSGGLIYRWQKGQLPGLWTTAIFAIVFEVFHMALTVAMGYQNEIVITTVNMSAYQ
;
A
#
# COMPACT_ATOMS: atom_id res chain seq x y z
N MET A 1 0.51 1.47 30.55
CA MET A 1 -0.27 0.45 29.80
C MET A 1 -1.38 1.06 28.94
N ASN A 2 -1.99 2.20 29.32
CA ASN A 2 -3.01 2.86 28.48
C ASN A 2 -2.46 3.61 27.25
N ASN A 3 -1.23 4.13 27.31
CA ASN A 3 -0.65 4.91 26.21
C ASN A 3 -0.31 4.05 24.98
N THR A 4 0.16 2.81 25.17
CA THR A 4 0.48 1.89 24.07
C THR A 4 -0.77 1.43 23.32
N LEU A 5 -1.87 1.14 24.03
CA LEU A 5 -3.14 0.81 23.39
C LEU A 5 -3.74 2.02 22.66
N ALA A 6 -3.67 3.21 23.26
CA ALA A 6 -4.11 4.44 22.63
C ALA A 6 -3.28 4.77 21.38
N GLU A 7 -1.96 4.60 21.42
CA GLU A 7 -1.07 4.80 20.28
C GLU A 7 -1.33 3.80 19.14
N SER A 8 -1.55 2.51 19.46
CA SER A 8 -1.92 1.50 18.46
C SER A 8 -3.29 1.79 17.83
N ILE A 9 -4.29 2.19 18.63
CA ILE A 9 -5.62 2.57 18.12
C ILE A 9 -5.53 3.83 17.27
N VAL A 10 -4.77 4.84 17.68
CA VAL A 10 -4.58 6.08 16.92
C VAL A 10 -3.83 5.83 15.62
N SER A 11 -2.82 4.95 15.63
CA SER A 11 -2.12 4.48 14.42
C SER A 11 -3.10 3.82 13.44
N LEU A 12 -3.92 2.88 13.91
CA LEU A 12 -4.94 2.21 13.11
C LEU A 12 -5.99 3.19 12.59
N MET A 13 -6.44 4.14 13.41
CA MET A 13 -7.40 5.17 13.01
C MET A 13 -6.81 6.10 11.95
N ASN A 14 -5.57 6.56 12.10
CA ASN A 14 -4.93 7.44 11.12
C ASN A 14 -4.85 6.74 9.76
N ASN A 15 -4.46 5.47 9.77
CA ASN A 15 -4.38 4.60 8.61
C ASN A 15 -5.74 4.34 7.93
N VAL A 16 -6.80 4.11 8.71
CA VAL A 16 -8.17 3.97 8.20
C VAL A 16 -8.69 5.30 7.66
N CYS A 17 -8.46 6.42 8.34
CA CYS A 17 -8.85 7.76 7.89
C CYS A 17 -8.21 8.10 6.55
N ILE A 18 -6.93 7.81 6.41
CA ILE A 18 -6.17 7.91 5.17
C ILE A 18 -6.77 7.03 4.06
N MET A 19 -7.12 5.79 4.37
CA MET A 19 -7.71 4.84 3.42
C MET A 19 -9.08 5.33 2.98
N VAL A 20 -9.86 5.89 3.91
CA VAL A 20 -11.16 6.52 3.70
C VAL A 20 -11.02 7.80 2.89
N ILE A 21 -9.97 8.61 3.08
CA ILE A 21 -9.73 9.83 2.30
C ILE A 21 -9.29 9.48 0.88
N ALA A 22 -8.37 8.53 0.70
CA ALA A 22 -7.97 8.02 -0.61
C ALA A 22 -9.16 7.36 -1.35
N TYR A 23 -10.01 6.64 -0.62
CA TYR A 23 -11.22 6.04 -1.14
C TYR A 23 -12.29 7.10 -1.48
N ALA A 24 -12.54 8.07 -0.59
CA ALA A 24 -13.48 9.16 -0.81
C ALA A 24 -13.09 10.04 -2.01
N MET A 25 -11.78 10.30 -2.18
CA MET A 25 -11.25 10.98 -3.36
C MET A 25 -11.43 10.14 -4.64
N SER A 26 -11.36 8.81 -4.54
CA SER A 26 -11.57 7.88 -5.66
C SER A 26 -13.05 7.60 -5.99
N HIS A 27 -13.97 7.92 -5.07
CA HIS A 27 -15.41 7.64 -5.20
C HIS A 27 -16.26 8.86 -5.60
N SER A 28 -15.66 10.04 -5.75
CA SER A 28 -16.37 11.18 -6.35
C SER A 28 -16.51 10.94 -7.85
N LYS A 29 -17.72 10.61 -8.29
CA LYS A 29 -18.10 10.40 -9.70
C LYS A 29 -17.62 11.52 -10.64
N TYR A 30 -17.43 12.74 -10.12
CA TYR A 30 -16.86 13.89 -10.83
C TYR A 30 -15.40 13.71 -11.27
N TYR A 31 -14.60 12.90 -10.56
CA TYR A 31 -13.18 12.68 -10.89
C TYR A 31 -13.02 11.63 -12.01
N LEU A 32 -13.87 10.60 -12.01
CA LEU A 32 -13.89 9.55 -13.04
C LEU A 32 -14.42 10.07 -14.39
N GLU A 33 -15.42 10.95 -14.39
CA GLU A 33 -15.89 11.63 -15.62
C GLU A 33 -14.85 12.60 -16.20
N TRP A 34 -14.05 13.27 -15.35
CA TRP A 34 -12.91 14.09 -15.80
C TRP A 34 -11.72 13.25 -16.31
N LEU A 35 -11.70 11.95 -16.01
CA LEU A 35 -10.69 10.97 -16.43
C LEU A 35 -11.04 10.23 -17.74
N ASP A 36 -12.30 10.28 -18.16
CA ASP A 36 -12.81 9.56 -19.33
C ASP A 36 -12.59 10.29 -20.66
N GLU A 37 -12.31 11.60 -20.65
CA GLU A 37 -12.34 12.38 -21.89
C GLU A 37 -11.15 12.12 -22.83
N LYS A 38 -10.08 11.47 -22.35
CA LYS A 38 -9.04 10.76 -23.12
C LYS A 38 -7.99 10.25 -22.13
N ARG A 39 -7.46 9.05 -22.37
CA ARG A 39 -6.29 8.42 -21.69
C ARG A 39 -5.06 9.34 -21.66
N ASN A 40 -5.10 10.45 -20.95
CA ASN A 40 -4.03 11.41 -20.92
C ASN A 40 -2.98 10.87 -19.94
N ILE A 41 -1.79 10.56 -20.44
CA ILE A 41 -0.67 10.02 -19.66
C ILE A 41 -0.38 10.94 -18.45
N LYS A 42 -0.67 12.24 -18.59
CA LYS A 42 -0.60 13.24 -17.52
C LYS A 42 -1.49 12.90 -16.31
N ASN A 43 -2.73 12.45 -16.52
CA ASN A 43 -3.65 12.11 -15.42
C ASN A 43 -3.17 10.85 -14.69
N LYS A 44 -2.69 9.85 -15.44
CA LYS A 44 -2.08 8.64 -14.86
C LYS A 44 -0.84 8.97 -14.05
N LEU A 45 0.01 9.87 -14.55
CA LEU A 45 1.19 10.31 -13.84
C LEU A 45 0.82 11.07 -12.56
N PHE A 46 -0.18 11.95 -12.62
CA PHE A 46 -0.69 12.68 -11.46
C PHE A 46 -1.22 11.74 -10.38
N LEU A 47 -2.03 10.75 -10.76
CA LEU A 47 -2.49 9.68 -9.86
C LEU A 47 -1.33 8.91 -9.24
N ALA A 48 -0.33 8.52 -10.05
CA ALA A 48 0.83 7.78 -9.57
C ALA A 48 1.64 8.58 -8.53
N ILE A 49 1.77 9.90 -8.74
CA ILE A 49 2.44 10.80 -7.82
C ILE A 49 1.65 10.94 -6.53
N ILE A 50 0.34 11.19 -6.57
CA ILE A 50 -0.48 11.34 -5.35
C ILE A 50 -0.47 10.06 -4.51
N PHE A 51 -0.79 8.92 -5.13
CA PHE A 51 -0.80 7.65 -4.42
C PHE A 51 0.61 7.22 -3.96
N GLY A 52 1.63 7.61 -4.71
CA GLY A 52 3.03 7.41 -4.35
C GLY A 52 3.48 8.25 -3.16
N LEU A 53 3.17 9.55 -3.14
CA LEU A 53 3.45 10.44 -2.01
C LEU A 53 2.70 10.00 -0.76
N PHE A 54 1.46 9.52 -0.94
CA PHE A 54 0.69 8.95 0.15
C PHE A 54 1.38 7.70 0.73
N SER A 55 1.87 6.79 -0.13
CA SER A 55 2.66 5.62 0.25
C SER A 55 3.98 5.99 0.94
N LEU A 56 4.67 7.01 0.42
CA LEU A 56 5.91 7.56 0.98
C LEU A 56 5.68 8.12 2.39
N TYR A 57 4.64 8.92 2.58
CA TYR A 57 4.27 9.46 3.89
C TYR A 57 3.99 8.35 4.89
N ALA A 58 3.20 7.33 4.51
CA ALA A 58 2.93 6.18 5.36
C ALA A 58 4.20 5.40 5.73
N ALA A 59 5.16 5.28 4.80
CA ALA A 59 6.45 4.66 5.05
C ALA A 59 7.32 5.50 6.01
N ALA A 60 7.37 6.82 5.83
CA ALA A 60 8.14 7.75 6.66
C ALA A 60 7.58 7.89 8.08
N ALA A 61 6.25 7.79 8.24
CA ALA A 61 5.59 7.85 9.54
C ALA A 61 5.86 6.63 10.44
N GLY A 62 6.57 5.59 9.93
CA GLY A 62 6.87 4.40 10.72
C GLY A 62 5.63 3.58 11.09
N SER A 63 4.54 3.73 10.32
CA SER A 63 3.29 3.01 10.55
C SER A 63 3.56 1.49 10.56
N VAL A 64 3.26 0.84 11.70
CA VAL A 64 3.44 -0.60 11.92
C VAL A 64 2.49 -1.42 11.02
N ALA A 65 1.33 -0.86 10.66
CA ALA A 65 0.45 -1.48 9.70
C ALA A 65 0.96 -1.24 8.26
N ASN A 66 0.84 -2.22 7.36
CA ASN A 66 1.36 -2.14 5.99
C ASN A 66 0.53 -1.23 5.07
N VAL A 67 0.07 -0.11 5.59
CA VAL A 67 -0.83 0.86 4.99
C VAL A 67 -0.13 1.59 3.84
N ARG A 68 1.21 1.54 3.84
CA ARG A 68 2.07 1.85 2.69
C ARG A 68 1.62 1.14 1.41
N VAL A 69 1.29 -0.15 1.51
CA VAL A 69 0.93 -1.01 0.37
C VAL A 69 -0.40 -0.59 -0.26
N LEU A 70 -1.28 0.02 0.54
CA LEU A 70 -2.60 0.47 0.09
C LEU A 70 -2.53 1.62 -0.91
N GLY A 71 -1.58 2.54 -0.78
CA GLY A 71 -1.41 3.64 -1.75
C GLY A 71 -1.22 3.12 -3.18
N PRO A 72 -0.19 2.29 -3.44
CA PRO A 72 0.03 1.67 -4.75
C PRO A 72 -1.10 0.74 -5.17
N MET A 73 -1.68 -0.02 -4.24
CA MET A 73 -2.82 -0.90 -4.51
C MET A 73 -4.03 -0.12 -5.05
N LEU A 74 -4.45 0.93 -4.34
CA LEU A 74 -5.56 1.79 -4.73
C LEU A 74 -5.22 2.55 -6.02
N GLY A 75 -3.99 3.05 -6.17
CA GLY A 75 -3.53 3.65 -7.42
C GLY A 75 -3.64 2.69 -8.61
N GLY A 76 -3.36 1.41 -8.42
CA GLY A 76 -3.59 0.35 -9.39
C GLY A 76 -5.07 0.15 -9.70
N LEU A 77 -5.91 0.04 -8.67
CA LEU A 77 -7.36 -0.16 -8.79
C LEU A 77 -8.09 1.00 -9.46
N VAL A 78 -7.57 2.22 -9.33
CA VAL A 78 -8.18 3.46 -9.85
C VAL A 78 -7.61 3.82 -11.23
N GLY A 79 -6.29 3.70 -11.41
CA GLY A 79 -5.57 4.22 -12.58
C GLY A 79 -4.96 3.15 -13.49
N GLY A 80 -5.08 1.87 -13.10
CA GLY A 80 -4.52 0.72 -13.82
C GLY A 80 -3.05 0.42 -13.48
N PRO A 81 -2.45 -0.60 -14.14
CA PRO A 81 -1.15 -1.15 -13.77
C PRO A 81 -0.02 -0.12 -13.78
N SER A 82 -0.01 0.79 -14.76
CA SER A 82 1.01 1.83 -14.87
C SER A 82 1.00 2.78 -13.66
N VAL A 83 -0.19 3.08 -13.13
CA VAL A 83 -0.34 3.97 -11.97
C VAL A 83 0.07 3.26 -10.69
N GLY A 84 -0.39 2.02 -10.50
CA GLY A 84 -0.03 1.21 -9.34
C GLY A 84 1.48 0.95 -9.26
N ILE A 85 2.12 0.57 -10.37
CA ILE A 85 3.58 0.41 -10.44
C ILE A 85 4.29 1.74 -10.16
N GLY A 86 3.84 2.84 -10.79
CA GLY A 86 4.42 4.17 -10.57
C GLY A 86 4.35 4.61 -9.11
N ALA A 87 3.22 4.40 -8.44
CA ALA A 87 3.07 4.69 -7.01
C ALA A 87 3.97 3.79 -6.14
N SER A 88 4.17 2.52 -6.55
CA SER A 88 5.02 1.56 -5.84
C SER A 88 6.48 2.00 -5.74
N PHE A 89 6.97 2.76 -6.73
CA PHE A 89 8.32 3.32 -6.70
C PHE A 89 8.56 4.21 -5.48
N PHE A 90 7.60 5.08 -5.13
CA PHE A 90 7.78 6.03 -4.03
C PHE A 90 7.85 5.34 -2.66
N GLY A 91 6.84 4.53 -2.32
CA GLY A 91 6.79 3.85 -1.03
C GLY A 91 7.79 2.70 -0.90
N GLY A 92 7.98 1.93 -1.98
CA GLY A 92 8.88 0.78 -2.01
C GLY A 92 10.35 1.18 -1.89
N ILE A 93 10.81 2.15 -2.70
CA ILE A 93 12.21 2.59 -2.67
C ILE A 93 12.54 3.26 -1.35
N TYR A 94 11.64 4.08 -0.80
CA TYR A 94 11.90 4.70 0.50
C TYR A 94 12.16 3.65 1.58
N ARG A 95 11.38 2.57 1.62
CA ARG A 95 11.62 1.48 2.59
C ARG A 95 12.94 0.74 2.33
N PHE A 96 13.28 0.53 1.06
CA PHE A 96 14.52 -0.14 0.68
C PHE A 96 15.76 0.68 1.09
N LEU A 97 15.67 2.01 0.99
CA LEU A 97 16.75 2.94 1.36
C LEU A 97 16.73 3.37 2.83
N ASP A 98 15.69 3.01 3.58
CA ASP A 98 15.56 3.40 4.98
C ASP A 98 16.64 2.69 5.82
N LEU A 99 17.62 3.48 6.29
CA LEU A 99 18.77 3.05 7.07
C LEU A 99 18.39 2.39 8.40
N ARG A 100 17.16 2.59 8.88
CA ARG A 100 16.62 1.85 10.05
C ARG A 100 16.62 0.34 9.85
N TYR A 101 16.69 -0.13 8.60
CA TYR A 101 16.67 -1.54 8.23
C TYR A 101 17.99 -2.01 7.58
N ALA A 102 19.09 -1.27 7.78
CA ALA A 102 20.39 -1.54 7.17
C ALA A 102 21.02 -2.91 7.51
N GLY A 103 20.39 -3.74 8.36
CA GLY A 103 20.77 -5.14 8.62
C GLY A 103 19.68 -6.18 8.27
N ALA A 104 18.54 -5.76 7.72
CA ALA A 104 17.41 -6.60 7.33
C ALA A 104 17.07 -6.39 5.84
N SER A 105 18.10 -6.43 4.99
CA SER A 105 18.00 -6.18 3.55
C SER A 105 17.00 -7.12 2.86
N GLU A 106 16.89 -8.36 3.31
CA GLU A 106 15.93 -9.35 2.82
C GLU A 106 14.47 -8.93 3.10
N MET A 107 14.21 -8.37 4.29
CA MET A 107 12.89 -7.87 4.67
C MET A 107 12.54 -6.58 3.91
N ALA A 108 13.53 -5.72 3.67
CA ALA A 108 13.35 -4.54 2.84
C ALA A 108 13.03 -4.92 1.38
N LEU A 109 13.63 -6.01 0.88
CA LEU A 109 13.42 -6.52 -0.47
C LEU A 109 12.08 -7.23 -0.63
N SER A 110 11.63 -8.01 0.38
CA SER A 110 10.28 -8.60 0.40
C SER A 110 9.19 -7.52 0.45
N ALA A 111 9.39 -6.49 1.26
CA ALA A 111 8.50 -5.34 1.39
C ALA A 111 8.41 -4.54 0.07
N LEU A 112 9.54 -4.36 -0.62
CA LEU A 112 9.60 -3.73 -1.93
C LEU A 112 8.81 -4.55 -2.97
N LEU A 113 9.10 -5.86 -3.07
CA LEU A 113 8.41 -6.78 -3.97
C LEU A 113 6.89 -6.79 -3.73
N ALA A 114 6.46 -6.93 -2.48
CA ALA A 114 5.04 -6.91 -2.13
C ALA A 114 4.37 -5.58 -2.49
N THR A 115 5.06 -4.46 -2.30
CA THR A 115 4.52 -3.14 -2.67
C THR A 115 4.30 -3.04 -4.19
N PHE A 116 5.24 -3.53 -5.00
CA PHE A 116 5.07 -3.61 -6.45
C PHE A 116 3.96 -4.58 -6.87
N LEU A 117 3.88 -5.75 -6.23
CA LEU A 117 2.84 -6.74 -6.49
C LEU A 117 1.45 -6.20 -6.14
N ALA A 118 1.32 -5.39 -5.09
CA ALA A 118 0.06 -4.73 -4.74
C ALA A 118 -0.39 -3.75 -5.82
N GLY A 119 0.52 -2.88 -6.26
CA GLY A 119 0.22 -1.93 -7.33
C GLY A 119 -0.13 -2.62 -8.65
N LEU A 120 0.60 -3.69 -8.99
CA LEU A 120 0.33 -4.49 -10.18
C LEU A 120 -1.01 -5.22 -10.08
N SER A 121 -1.27 -5.94 -8.99
CA SER A 121 -2.51 -6.70 -8.79
C SER A 121 -3.75 -5.80 -8.76
N GLY A 122 -3.69 -4.64 -8.09
CA GLY A 122 -4.73 -3.62 -8.19
C GLY A 122 -4.93 -3.16 -9.64
N GLY A 123 -3.85 -2.94 -10.38
CA GLY A 123 -3.89 -2.62 -11.80
C GLY A 123 -4.52 -3.70 -12.69
N LEU A 124 -4.28 -4.98 -12.40
CA LEU A 124 -4.90 -6.09 -13.12
C LEU A 124 -6.41 -6.14 -12.86
N ILE A 125 -6.84 -5.92 -11.62
CA ILE A 125 -8.26 -5.85 -11.26
C ILE A 125 -8.93 -4.69 -12.01
N TYR A 126 -8.28 -3.51 -12.09
CA TYR A 126 -8.77 -2.40 -12.92
C TYR A 126 -8.98 -2.82 -14.38
N ARG A 127 -8.02 -3.55 -14.98
CA ARG A 127 -8.17 -4.06 -16.36
C ARG A 127 -9.31 -5.08 -16.49
N TRP A 128 -9.46 -5.97 -15.52
CA TRP A 128 -10.53 -6.99 -15.52
C TRP A 128 -11.90 -6.33 -15.41
N GLN A 129 -12.03 -5.30 -14.58
CA GLN A 129 -13.25 -4.49 -14.44
C GLN A 129 -13.42 -3.47 -15.58
N LYS A 130 -12.64 -3.58 -16.67
CA LYS A 130 -12.69 -2.70 -17.85
C LYS A 130 -12.52 -1.22 -17.52
N GLY A 131 -11.73 -0.92 -16.50
CA GLY A 131 -11.45 0.42 -16.03
C GLY A 131 -12.44 0.98 -15.01
N GLN A 132 -13.38 0.17 -14.55
CA GLN A 132 -14.28 0.53 -13.46
C GLN A 132 -13.65 0.22 -12.10
N LEU A 133 -13.88 1.09 -11.12
CA LEU A 133 -13.47 0.83 -9.75
C LEU A 133 -14.29 -0.33 -9.17
N PRO A 134 -13.66 -1.30 -8.49
CA PRO A 134 -14.41 -2.32 -7.77
C PRO A 134 -15.26 -1.70 -6.67
N GLY A 135 -16.34 -2.39 -6.30
CA GLY A 135 -17.12 -2.04 -5.12
C GLY A 135 -16.27 -2.03 -3.84
N LEU A 136 -16.72 -1.29 -2.82
CA LEU A 136 -16.05 -1.16 -1.53
C LEU A 136 -15.69 -2.53 -0.94
N TRP A 137 -16.66 -3.45 -0.93
CA TRP A 137 -16.49 -4.80 -0.41
C TRP A 137 -15.42 -5.61 -1.15
N THR A 138 -15.42 -5.56 -2.47
CA THR A 138 -14.41 -6.25 -3.29
C THR A 138 -13.02 -5.69 -3.03
N THR A 139 -12.90 -4.37 -2.92
CA THR A 139 -11.64 -3.70 -2.60
C THR A 139 -11.15 -4.05 -1.20
N ALA A 140 -12.04 -4.07 -0.21
CA ALA A 140 -11.71 -4.40 1.18
C ALA A 140 -11.26 -5.86 1.31
N ILE A 141 -11.98 -6.82 0.71
CA ILE A 141 -11.61 -8.24 0.70
C ILE A 141 -10.25 -8.43 0.04
N PHE A 142 -10.04 -7.80 -1.11
CA PHE A 142 -8.76 -7.84 -1.81
C PHE A 142 -7.61 -7.28 -0.96
N ALA A 143 -7.82 -6.15 -0.29
CA ALA A 143 -6.82 -5.55 0.60
C ALA A 143 -6.46 -6.49 1.76
N ILE A 144 -7.45 -7.13 2.39
CA ILE A 144 -7.23 -8.10 3.48
C ILE A 144 -6.45 -9.32 2.98
N VAL A 145 -6.87 -9.91 1.84
CA VAL A 145 -6.19 -11.08 1.26
C VAL A 145 -4.75 -10.75 0.89
N PHE A 146 -4.53 -9.57 0.30
CA PHE A 146 -3.19 -9.14 -0.06
C PHE A 146 -2.32 -8.87 1.17
N GLU A 147 -2.90 -8.35 2.24
CA GLU A 147 -2.19 -8.14 3.50
C GLU A 147 -1.69 -9.46 4.10
N VAL A 148 -2.53 -10.50 4.08
CA VAL A 148 -2.14 -11.86 4.49
C VAL A 148 -1.00 -12.38 3.61
N PHE A 149 -1.10 -12.20 2.29
CA PHE A 149 -0.05 -12.58 1.35
C PHE A 149 1.27 -11.84 1.61
N HIS A 150 1.21 -10.53 1.89
CA HIS A 150 2.38 -9.71 2.18
C HIS A 150 3.09 -10.17 3.46
N MET A 151 2.33 -10.45 4.52
CA MET A 151 2.89 -10.97 5.77
C MET A 151 3.53 -12.36 5.55
N ALA A 152 2.87 -13.24 4.81
CA ALA A 152 3.42 -14.55 4.46
C ALA A 152 4.72 -14.43 3.64
N LEU A 153 4.77 -13.52 2.65
CA LEU A 153 5.97 -13.27 1.85
C LEU A 153 7.13 -12.74 2.72
N THR A 154 6.82 -11.82 3.63
CA THR A 154 7.81 -11.25 4.54
C THR A 154 8.39 -12.30 5.48
N VAL A 155 7.56 -13.19 6.02
CA VAL A 155 8.04 -14.32 6.84
C VAL A 155 8.85 -15.32 6.00
N ALA A 156 8.36 -15.71 4.83
CA ALA A 156 9.03 -16.68 3.97
C ALA A 156 10.42 -16.20 3.52
N MET A 157 10.55 -14.90 3.19
CA MET A 157 11.83 -14.32 2.79
C MET A 157 12.72 -13.98 3.99
N GLY A 158 12.15 -13.60 5.13
CA GLY A 158 12.89 -13.23 6.33
C GLY A 158 13.22 -14.40 7.26
N TYR A 159 12.80 -15.63 6.94
CA TYR A 159 13.05 -16.84 7.73
C TYR A 159 14.53 -17.14 7.99
N GLN A 160 15.45 -16.54 7.22
CA GLN A 160 16.90 -16.68 7.37
C GLN A 160 17.52 -15.70 8.40
N ASN A 161 16.76 -14.74 8.95
CA ASN A 161 17.28 -13.64 9.79
C ASN A 161 16.62 -13.62 11.20
N GLU A 162 17.42 -13.79 12.27
CA GLU A 162 16.95 -13.77 13.67
C GLU A 162 16.22 -12.46 14.06
N ILE A 163 16.58 -11.34 13.43
CA ILE A 163 15.94 -10.04 13.62
C ILE A 163 14.47 -10.07 13.16
N VAL A 164 14.14 -10.83 12.11
CA VAL A 164 12.78 -10.90 11.56
C VAL A 164 11.87 -11.72 12.47
N ILE A 165 12.35 -12.87 12.96
CA ILE A 165 11.60 -13.71 13.91
C ILE A 165 11.29 -12.91 15.18
N THR A 166 12.25 -12.13 15.67
CA THR A 166 12.06 -11.28 16.85
C THR A 166 11.06 -10.14 16.60
N THR A 167 11.08 -9.53 15.41
CA THR A 167 10.12 -8.46 15.03
C THR A 167 8.69 -9.00 14.89
N VAL A 168 8.52 -10.16 14.24
CA VAL A 168 7.20 -10.80 14.09
C VAL A 168 6.66 -11.25 15.44
N ASN A 169 7.50 -11.83 16.31
CA ASN A 169 7.09 -12.22 17.66
C ASN A 169 6.72 -11.01 18.54
N MET A 170 7.42 -9.89 18.41
CA MET A 170 7.03 -8.64 19.09
C MET A 170 5.71 -8.06 18.55
N SER A 171 5.45 -8.21 17.25
CA SER A 171 4.20 -7.78 16.60
C SER A 171 3.00 -8.65 16.99
N ALA A 172 3.23 -9.93 17.32
CA ALA A 172 2.19 -10.88 17.73
C ALA A 172 1.80 -10.76 19.22
N TYR A 173 2.59 -10.03 20.01
CA TYR A 173 2.37 -9.80 21.45
C TYR A 173 1.88 -8.38 21.80
N GLN A 174 1.68 -7.51 20.80
CA GLN A 174 1.04 -6.19 20.94
C GLN A 174 -0.37 -6.20 20.35
#